data_AF-A0A922DY38-F1
#
_entry.id   AF-A0A922DY38-F1
#
_cell.length_a   1.000
_cell.length_b   1.000
_cell.length_c   1.000
_cell.angle_alpha   90.00
_cell.angle_beta   90.00
_cell.angle_gamma   90.00
#
_symmetry.space_group_name_H-M   'P 1'
#
loop_
_entity.id
_entity.type
_entity.pdbx_description
1 polymer ?
#
loop_
_entity_poly.entity_id
_entity_poly.type
_entity_poly.pdbx_seq_one_letter_code
_entity_poly.pdbx_strand_id
1 'polypeptide(L)'
;MDERFLGSEPKDNSNLAWRIWVETRRIWKIAFPSMLARVTQFGMFVVTQAFIGHLGEVELAAYALIQIINVRFANGILVGMSSATETMCGQAFGARQYHMLGIYLQRSWVINITVATILVPIFIFSTPIFKLLGENEDVAEVAGYISLWFIPVLYYFPFAFSIQKYLQTQLKNTIVGWLSALTFALHVLLSWIFVSKLHFGIPGAMGAIIISYYVVLIGLFVYVFGGWCSKTWRGFTSVAFRDLLPVVKLSISSGVMLCLELWYNAVLVLLAGYMKNSTVAISAFSICVRVSNELGRGDAEAARFSIKVITSTSIGLGVFTWILCLVFGRKIAYMFTSDKDVAESVSDLSIPLSISVLVNSIAVGAGQQSVVAYVNIGCYFLIGVPAGVFLGYLVHLGIKGIWIGMIIGVVAQSLVLGYITFKTDWNEQVKKASERLNRWLLNPSDESSGGSA
;
A
#
# COMPACT_ATOMS: atom_id res chain seq x y z
N MET A 1 -25.67 -10.04 1.58
CA MET A 1 -24.97 -9.46 0.42
C MET A 1 -25.96 -8.49 -0.20
N ASP A 2 -25.71 -7.18 -0.16
CA ASP A 2 -26.65 -6.23 -0.78
C ASP A 2 -26.51 -6.32 -2.31
N GLU A 3 -27.21 -7.29 -2.89
CA GLU A 3 -27.38 -7.45 -4.34
C GLU A 3 -28.03 -6.22 -4.98
N ARG A 4 -28.65 -5.33 -4.19
CA ARG A 4 -29.20 -4.04 -4.61
C ARG A 4 -28.17 -3.08 -5.23
N PHE A 5 -26.86 -3.27 -4.99
CA PHE A 5 -25.81 -2.41 -5.57
C PHE A 5 -25.09 -3.03 -6.77
N LEU A 6 -25.29 -4.34 -7.01
CA LEU A 6 -25.01 -4.97 -8.30
C LEU A 6 -26.17 -4.75 -9.29
N GLY A 7 -27.30 -4.24 -8.80
CA GLY A 7 -28.53 -3.98 -9.53
C GLY A 7 -28.54 -2.61 -10.25
N SER A 8 -28.87 -2.71 -11.54
CA SER A 8 -29.11 -1.68 -12.56
C SER A 8 -28.11 -0.53 -12.63
N GLU A 9 -27.35 -0.51 -13.72
CA GLU A 9 -26.82 0.72 -14.28
C GLU A 9 -27.90 1.82 -14.26
N PRO A 10 -27.53 3.07 -13.98
CA PRO A 10 -28.46 4.15 -14.25
C PRO A 10 -28.75 4.08 -15.76
N LYS A 11 -30.01 3.83 -16.13
CA LYS A 11 -30.46 3.78 -17.53
C LYS A 11 -29.85 4.98 -18.28
N ASP A 12 -29.46 4.76 -19.52
CA ASP A 12 -28.74 5.71 -20.38
C ASP A 12 -29.35 7.13 -20.42
N ASN A 13 -30.65 7.24 -20.09
CA ASN A 13 -31.41 8.49 -19.93
C ASN A 13 -31.24 9.25 -18.59
N SER A 14 -30.27 8.90 -17.74
CA SER A 14 -30.03 9.60 -16.47
C SER A 14 -29.08 10.79 -16.63
N ASN A 15 -29.40 11.92 -15.98
CA ASN A 15 -28.59 13.14 -15.99
C ASN A 15 -27.12 12.82 -15.61
N LEU A 16 -26.16 13.37 -16.34
CA LEU A 16 -24.71 13.21 -16.10
C LEU A 16 -24.35 13.48 -14.63
N ALA A 17 -24.94 14.49 -14.01
CA ALA A 17 -24.73 14.80 -12.59
C ALA A 17 -25.13 13.64 -11.66
N TRP A 18 -26.22 12.93 -11.98
CA TRP A 18 -26.66 11.77 -11.23
C TRP A 18 -25.71 10.58 -11.44
N ARG A 19 -25.27 10.33 -12.68
CA ARG A 19 -24.28 9.29 -12.99
C ARG A 19 -22.97 9.52 -12.24
N ILE A 20 -22.49 10.77 -12.22
CA ILE A 20 -21.31 11.18 -11.44
C ILE A 20 -21.54 10.94 -9.95
N TRP A 21 -22.67 11.40 -9.38
CA TRP A 21 -22.95 11.23 -7.95
C TRP A 21 -23.00 9.76 -7.52
N VAL A 22 -23.67 8.90 -8.30
CA VAL A 22 -23.73 7.46 -8.05
C VAL A 22 -22.34 6.85 -8.05
N GLU A 23 -21.51 7.21 -9.04
CA GLU A 23 -20.16 6.69 -9.16
C GLU A 23 -19.24 7.20 -8.03
N THR A 24 -19.28 8.50 -7.73
CA THR A 24 -18.57 9.12 -6.60
C THR A 24 -18.96 8.45 -5.27
N ARG A 25 -20.25 8.19 -5.02
CA ARG A 25 -20.70 7.51 -3.80
C ARG A 25 -20.16 6.08 -3.71
N ARG A 26 -20.11 5.35 -4.83
CA ARG A 26 -19.53 4.00 -4.88
C ARG A 26 -18.03 4.01 -4.61
N ILE A 27 -17.31 4.99 -5.17
CA ILE A 27 -15.87 5.20 -4.92
C ILE A 27 -15.64 5.45 -3.43
N TRP A 28 -16.33 6.43 -2.83
CA TRP A 28 -16.13 6.81 -1.43
C TRP A 28 -16.46 5.69 -0.43
N LYS A 29 -17.42 4.81 -0.76
CA LYS A 29 -17.73 3.63 0.07
C LYS A 29 -16.52 2.69 0.21
N ILE A 30 -15.64 2.66 -0.79
CA ILE A 30 -14.39 1.89 -0.76
C ILE A 30 -13.23 2.77 -0.28
N ALA A 31 -13.08 3.97 -0.85
CA ALA A 31 -11.92 4.82 -0.58
C ALA A 31 -11.84 5.23 0.89
N PHE A 32 -12.96 5.64 1.52
CA PHE A 32 -12.93 6.15 2.90
C PHE A 32 -12.49 5.11 3.93
N PRO A 33 -13.08 3.90 4.01
CA PRO A 33 -12.62 2.90 4.98
C PRO A 33 -11.16 2.48 4.75
N SER A 34 -10.73 2.39 3.49
CA SER A 34 -9.34 2.07 3.16
C SER A 34 -8.38 3.20 3.55
N MET A 35 -8.77 4.46 3.33
CA MET A 35 -8.02 5.64 3.80
C MET A 35 -7.89 5.64 5.31
N LEU A 36 -9.01 5.46 6.02
CA LEU A 36 -9.03 5.42 7.47
C LEU A 36 -8.09 4.34 7.99
N ALA A 37 -8.19 3.11 7.47
CA ALA A 37 -7.32 2.01 7.86
C ALA A 37 -5.84 2.31 7.64
N ARG A 38 -5.48 2.89 6.49
CA ARG A 38 -4.10 3.27 6.18
C ARG A 38 -3.58 4.36 7.11
N VAL A 39 -4.37 5.42 7.34
CA VAL A 39 -4.01 6.53 8.24
C VAL A 39 -3.81 6.00 9.65
N THR A 40 -4.70 5.17 10.16
CA THR A 40 -4.62 4.63 11.52
C THR A 40 -3.47 3.64 11.67
N GLN A 41 -3.23 2.78 10.67
CA GLN A 41 -2.11 1.82 10.68
C GLN A 41 -0.76 2.52 10.62
N PHE A 42 -0.66 3.59 9.81
CA PHE A 42 0.53 4.44 9.78
C PHE A 42 0.66 5.27 11.06
N GLY A 43 -0.46 5.73 11.61
CA GLY A 43 -0.52 6.45 12.88
C GLY A 43 0.07 5.63 14.02
N MET A 44 -0.13 4.31 14.06
CA MET A 44 0.49 3.45 15.09
C MET A 44 2.01 3.54 15.09
N PHE A 45 2.65 3.56 13.91
CA PHE A 45 4.09 3.78 13.80
C PHE A 45 4.51 5.16 14.32
N VAL A 46 3.73 6.22 14.00
CA VAL A 46 4.02 7.58 14.47
C VAL A 46 3.87 7.70 15.98
N VAL A 47 2.83 7.11 16.56
CA VAL A 47 2.61 7.09 18.02
C VAL A 47 3.74 6.34 18.71
N THR A 48 4.08 5.14 18.23
CA THR A 48 5.20 4.36 18.78
C THR A 48 6.51 5.14 18.72
N GLN A 49 6.80 5.78 17.59
CA GLN A 49 7.98 6.64 17.43
C GLN A 49 7.98 7.81 18.42
N ALA A 50 6.83 8.45 18.62
CA ALA A 50 6.72 9.54 19.59
C ALA A 50 7.02 9.07 21.01
N PHE A 51 6.50 7.93 21.44
CA PHE A 51 6.80 7.36 22.76
C PHE A 51 8.27 6.96 22.91
N ILE A 52 8.85 6.32 21.88
CA ILE A 52 10.27 5.97 21.88
C ILE A 52 11.15 7.22 21.92
N GLY A 53 10.76 8.31 21.24
CA GLY A 53 11.48 9.58 21.27
C GLY A 53 11.54 10.25 22.64
N HIS A 54 10.61 9.94 23.55
CA HIS A 54 10.69 10.41 24.94
C HIS A 54 11.60 9.53 25.82
N LEU A 55 12.04 8.37 25.33
CA LEU A 55 13.01 7.51 26.04
C LEU A 55 14.44 8.02 25.83
N GLY A 56 14.75 8.50 24.64
CA GLY A 56 16.04 9.09 24.30
C GLY A 56 16.24 9.27 22.80
N GLU A 57 17.27 10.04 22.45
CA GLU A 57 17.60 10.37 21.05
C GLU A 57 18.18 9.16 20.29
N VAL A 58 18.95 8.30 20.99
CA VAL A 58 19.55 7.09 20.42
C VAL A 58 18.46 6.08 20.02
N GLU A 59 17.47 5.89 20.89
CA GLU A 59 16.34 4.98 20.66
C GLU A 59 15.46 5.48 19.51
N LEU A 60 15.23 6.80 19.43
CA LEU A 60 14.51 7.43 18.33
C LEU A 60 15.21 7.21 16.99
N ALA A 61 16.51 7.46 16.94
CA ALA A 61 17.33 7.27 15.75
C ALA A 61 17.34 5.80 15.32
N ALA A 62 17.58 4.87 16.25
CA ALA A 62 17.56 3.44 16.03
C ALA A 62 16.21 2.95 15.48
N TYR A 63 15.10 3.38 16.09
CA TYR A 63 13.76 3.03 15.63
C TYR A 63 13.47 3.56 14.22
N ALA A 64 13.82 4.82 13.94
CA ALA A 64 13.65 5.43 12.63
C ALA A 64 14.47 4.69 11.55
N LEU A 65 15.70 4.31 11.86
CA LEU A 65 16.58 3.58 10.95
C LEU A 65 15.99 2.22 10.55
N ILE A 66 15.51 1.43 11.52
CA ILE A 66 14.85 0.15 11.27
C ILE A 66 13.57 0.33 10.46
N GLN A 67 12.78 1.36 10.78
CA GLN A 67 11.57 1.67 10.03
C GLN A 67 11.86 1.90 8.55
N ILE A 68 12.92 2.65 8.25
CA ILE A 68 13.27 3.04 6.88
C ILE A 68 13.90 1.86 6.12
N ILE A 69 14.88 1.19 6.72
CA ILE A 69 15.70 0.21 6.01
C ILE A 69 15.04 -1.17 6.04
N ASN A 70 14.51 -1.63 7.18
CA ASN A 70 13.99 -2.99 7.30
C ASN A 70 12.48 -3.05 7.08
N VAL A 71 11.72 -2.30 7.87
CA VAL A 71 10.25 -2.42 7.91
C VAL A 71 9.66 -1.93 6.60
N ARG A 72 10.06 -0.77 6.08
CA ARG A 72 9.56 -0.26 4.80
C ARG A 72 9.99 -1.12 3.62
N PHE A 73 11.21 -1.66 3.64
CA PHE A 73 11.68 -2.59 2.61
C PHE A 73 10.78 -3.82 2.56
N ALA A 74 10.59 -4.50 3.69
CA ALA A 74 9.74 -5.69 3.77
C ALA A 74 8.27 -5.39 3.49
N ASN A 75 7.74 -4.29 4.03
CA ASN A 75 6.37 -3.83 3.78
C ASN A 75 6.14 -3.56 2.29
N GLY A 76 7.09 -2.94 1.59
CA GLY A 76 6.96 -2.68 0.15
C GLY A 76 6.83 -3.94 -0.68
N ILE A 77 7.65 -4.96 -0.38
CA ILE A 77 7.58 -6.28 -1.02
C ILE A 77 6.22 -6.90 -0.74
N LEU A 78 5.84 -7.01 0.53
CA LEU A 78 4.64 -7.76 0.94
C LEU A 78 3.33 -7.08 0.51
N VAL A 79 3.25 -5.74 0.56
CA VAL A 79 2.09 -5.00 0.01
C VAL A 79 2.01 -5.18 -1.50
N GLY A 80 3.14 -5.07 -2.21
CA GLY A 80 3.18 -5.22 -3.67
C GLY A 80 2.83 -6.62 -4.12
N MET A 81 3.29 -7.66 -3.42
CA MET A 81 2.87 -9.03 -3.69
C MET A 81 1.39 -9.25 -3.36
N SER A 82 0.87 -8.64 -2.30
CA SER A 82 -0.54 -8.71 -1.93
C SER A 82 -1.48 -8.02 -2.94
N SER A 83 -1.03 -7.04 -3.74
CA SER A 83 -1.87 -6.45 -4.80
C SER A 83 -2.10 -7.38 -5.99
N ALA A 84 -1.33 -8.46 -6.14
CA ALA A 84 -1.72 -9.53 -7.07
C ALA A 84 -3.02 -10.21 -6.63
N THR A 85 -3.22 -10.40 -5.32
CA THR A 85 -4.48 -10.92 -4.74
C THR A 85 -5.66 -10.03 -5.08
N GLU A 86 -5.48 -8.71 -5.01
CA GLU A 86 -6.49 -7.74 -5.38
C GLU A 86 -6.94 -7.92 -6.84
N THR A 87 -5.99 -8.05 -7.77
CA THR A 87 -6.30 -8.21 -9.19
C THR A 87 -7.05 -9.52 -9.45
N MET A 88 -6.55 -10.64 -8.91
CA MET A 88 -7.17 -11.96 -9.09
C MET A 88 -8.55 -12.03 -8.44
N CYS A 89 -8.69 -11.58 -7.19
CA CYS A 89 -9.97 -11.56 -6.49
C CYS A 89 -10.96 -10.58 -7.14
N GLY A 90 -10.50 -9.44 -7.66
CA GLY A 90 -11.36 -8.47 -8.35
C GLY A 90 -11.91 -9.03 -9.65
N GLN A 91 -11.04 -9.64 -10.47
CA GLN A 91 -11.46 -10.31 -11.71
C GLN A 91 -12.43 -11.47 -11.44
N ALA A 92 -12.12 -12.34 -10.49
CA ALA A 92 -13.02 -13.45 -10.11
C ALA A 92 -14.34 -12.95 -9.51
N PHE A 93 -14.32 -11.87 -8.73
CA PHE A 93 -15.53 -11.27 -8.17
C PHE A 93 -16.42 -10.67 -9.25
N GLY A 94 -15.83 -9.95 -10.21
CA GLY A 94 -16.52 -9.41 -11.39
C GLY A 94 -17.15 -10.51 -12.24
N ALA A 95 -16.44 -11.61 -12.43
CA ALA A 95 -16.92 -12.79 -13.15
C ALA A 95 -17.86 -13.70 -12.33
N ARG A 96 -18.28 -13.28 -11.13
CA ARG A 96 -19.15 -14.02 -10.20
C ARG A 96 -18.61 -15.39 -9.74
N GLN A 97 -17.30 -15.62 -9.86
CA GLN A 97 -16.62 -16.82 -9.37
C GLN A 97 -16.24 -16.70 -7.89
N TYR A 98 -17.25 -16.56 -7.02
CA TYR A 98 -17.03 -16.24 -5.61
C TYR A 98 -16.16 -17.26 -4.87
N HIS A 99 -16.26 -18.55 -5.22
CA HIS A 99 -15.48 -19.61 -4.59
C HIS A 99 -13.96 -19.46 -4.77
N MET A 100 -13.51 -18.83 -5.86
CA MET A 100 -12.08 -18.63 -6.16
C MET A 100 -11.41 -17.61 -5.24
N LEU A 101 -12.16 -16.66 -4.68
CA LEU A 101 -11.59 -15.61 -3.84
C LEU A 101 -10.90 -16.18 -2.58
N GLY A 102 -11.53 -17.17 -1.93
CA GLY A 102 -10.94 -17.85 -0.77
C GLY A 102 -9.68 -18.65 -1.11
N ILE A 103 -9.64 -19.25 -2.30
CA ILE A 103 -8.47 -19.98 -2.81
C ILE A 103 -7.33 -19.00 -3.10
N TYR A 104 -7.60 -17.87 -3.76
CA TYR A 104 -6.59 -16.84 -4.01
C TYR A 104 -6.07 -16.20 -2.72
N LEU A 105 -6.92 -16.01 -1.71
CA LEU A 105 -6.49 -15.55 -0.40
C LEU A 105 -5.49 -16.52 0.25
N GLN A 106 -5.79 -17.83 0.24
CA GLN A 106 -4.89 -18.85 0.77
C GLN A 106 -3.57 -18.93 0.00
N ARG A 107 -3.62 -18.89 -1.34
CA ARG A 107 -2.41 -18.82 -2.20
C ARG A 107 -1.52 -17.63 -1.86
N SER A 108 -2.16 -16.48 -1.63
CA SER A 108 -1.45 -15.27 -1.23
C SER A 108 -0.76 -15.43 0.12
N TRP A 109 -1.42 -16.04 1.10
CA TRP A 109 -0.80 -16.32 2.40
C TRP A 109 0.41 -17.23 2.25
N VAL A 110 0.31 -18.32 1.51
CA VAL A 110 1.45 -19.24 1.27
C VAL A 110 2.64 -18.46 0.71
N ILE A 111 2.43 -17.72 -0.39
CA ILE A 111 3.49 -16.97 -1.06
C ILE A 111 4.08 -15.88 -0.14
N ASN A 112 3.23 -15.06 0.48
CA ASN A 112 3.68 -13.94 1.29
C ASN A 112 4.33 -14.37 2.60
N ILE A 113 3.91 -15.48 3.21
CA ILE A 113 4.58 -16.05 4.39
C ILE A 113 5.97 -16.54 4.00
N THR A 114 6.11 -17.28 2.89
CA THR A 114 7.43 -17.71 2.42
C THR A 114 8.36 -16.53 2.20
N VAL A 115 7.87 -15.45 1.56
CA VAL A 115 8.67 -14.25 1.35
C VAL A 115 8.97 -13.52 2.67
N ALA A 116 8.01 -13.40 3.58
CA ALA A 116 8.24 -12.84 4.91
C ALA A 116 9.35 -13.61 5.65
N THR A 117 9.33 -14.95 5.59
CA THR A 117 10.39 -15.79 6.18
C THR A 117 11.76 -15.54 5.54
N ILE A 118 11.83 -15.39 4.21
CA ILE A 118 13.09 -15.05 3.51
C ILE A 118 13.63 -13.68 3.95
N LEU A 119 12.76 -12.75 4.37
CA LEU A 119 13.15 -11.41 4.81
C LEU A 119 13.58 -11.34 6.29
N VAL A 120 13.33 -12.39 7.10
CA VAL A 120 13.68 -12.43 8.54
C VAL A 120 15.17 -12.15 8.81
N PRO A 121 16.15 -12.66 8.03
CA PRO A 121 17.56 -12.37 8.27
C PRO A 121 17.91 -10.89 8.31
N ILE A 122 17.20 -10.03 7.55
CA ILE A 122 17.41 -8.58 7.57
C ILE A 122 17.14 -8.01 8.97
N PHE A 123 16.17 -8.57 9.69
CA PHE A 123 15.82 -8.17 11.05
C PHE A 123 16.76 -8.77 12.10
N ILE A 124 17.15 -10.04 11.92
CA ILE A 124 18.07 -10.72 12.86
C ILE A 124 19.47 -10.09 12.82
N PHE A 125 19.97 -9.77 11.63
CA PHE A 125 21.33 -9.24 11.43
C PHE A 125 21.38 -7.71 11.35
N SER A 126 20.42 -7.00 11.95
CA SER A 126 20.36 -5.55 11.84
C SER A 126 21.56 -4.82 12.43
N THR A 127 22.10 -5.24 13.58
CA THR A 127 23.32 -4.62 14.14
C THR A 127 24.52 -4.67 13.19
N PRO A 128 24.95 -5.85 12.69
CA PRO A 128 26.08 -5.89 11.76
C PRO A 128 25.77 -5.20 10.43
N ILE A 129 24.51 -5.22 9.95
CA ILE A 129 24.11 -4.47 8.75
C ILE A 129 24.31 -2.95 8.97
N PHE A 130 23.85 -2.40 10.09
CA PHE A 130 23.98 -0.97 10.35
C PHE A 130 25.42 -0.55 10.66
N LYS A 131 26.20 -1.38 11.38
CA LYS A 131 27.65 -1.15 11.53
C LYS A 131 28.35 -1.13 10.17
N LEU A 132 27.97 -2.02 9.23
CA LEU A 132 28.52 -2.04 7.87
C LEU A 132 28.12 -0.80 7.05
N LEU A 133 26.93 -0.25 7.28
CA LEU A 133 26.46 0.99 6.64
C LEU A 133 27.09 2.26 7.22
N GLY A 134 27.97 2.13 8.22
CA GLY A 134 28.71 3.24 8.83
C GLY A 134 27.98 3.93 9.98
N GLU A 135 26.95 3.31 10.54
CA GLU A 135 26.23 3.84 11.71
C GLU A 135 27.06 3.69 12.99
N ASN A 136 26.84 4.61 13.93
CA ASN A 136 27.48 4.58 15.25
C ASN A 136 27.12 3.30 16.01
N GLU A 137 28.09 2.78 16.78
CA GLU A 137 27.96 1.52 17.50
C GLU A 137 26.74 1.48 18.42
N ASP A 138 26.54 2.52 19.23
CA ASP A 138 25.42 2.64 20.17
C ASP A 138 24.05 2.59 19.46
N VAL A 139 23.92 3.29 18.33
CA VAL A 139 22.67 3.31 17.53
C VAL A 139 22.45 1.95 16.87
N ALA A 140 23.49 1.32 16.33
CA ALA A 140 23.40 0.03 15.66
C ALA A 140 23.02 -1.11 16.63
N GLU A 141 23.45 -1.04 17.88
CA GLU A 141 23.10 -2.04 18.91
C GLU A 141 21.65 -1.90 19.37
N VAL A 142 21.21 -0.68 19.71
CA VAL A 142 19.79 -0.43 20.01
C VAL A 142 18.91 -0.78 18.81
N ALA A 143 19.38 -0.50 17.59
CA ALA A 143 18.65 -0.83 16.39
C ALA A 143 18.53 -2.36 16.18
N GLY A 144 19.57 -3.12 16.48
CA GLY A 144 19.49 -4.58 16.52
C GLY A 144 18.42 -5.09 17.46
N TYR A 145 18.40 -4.55 18.69
CA TYR A 145 17.43 -4.93 19.70
C TYR A 145 15.99 -4.66 19.27
N ILE A 146 15.69 -3.43 18.82
CA ILE A 146 14.35 -3.04 18.36
C ILE A 146 13.95 -3.85 17.12
N SER A 147 14.89 -4.20 16.24
CA SER A 147 14.60 -4.90 14.98
C SER A 147 13.97 -6.28 15.21
N LEU A 148 14.38 -7.00 16.25
CA LEU A 148 13.80 -8.29 16.62
C LEU A 148 12.31 -8.19 16.96
N TRP A 149 11.87 -7.09 17.57
CA TRP A 149 10.46 -6.84 17.88
C TRP A 149 9.60 -6.60 16.63
N PHE A 150 10.20 -6.31 15.48
CA PHE A 150 9.48 -6.20 14.22
C PHE A 150 9.25 -7.55 13.53
N ILE A 151 9.87 -8.65 13.98
CA ILE A 151 9.64 -9.98 13.39
C ILE A 151 8.14 -10.41 13.50
N PRO A 152 7.45 -10.26 14.65
CA PRO A 152 6.01 -10.48 14.70
C PRO A 152 5.22 -9.55 13.75
N VAL A 153 5.63 -8.29 13.62
CA VAL A 153 4.99 -7.32 12.71
C VAL A 153 5.19 -7.74 11.24
N LEU A 154 6.34 -8.32 10.90
CA LEU A 154 6.63 -8.87 9.58
C LEU A 154 5.67 -10.02 9.24
N TYR A 155 5.35 -10.90 10.19
CA TYR A 155 4.38 -11.99 9.99
C TYR A 155 2.91 -11.54 10.06
N TYR A 156 2.63 -10.36 10.62
CA TYR A 156 1.32 -9.72 10.51
C TYR A 156 1.01 -9.29 9.06
N PHE A 157 2.00 -8.78 8.32
CA PHE A 157 1.81 -8.22 6.97
C PHE A 157 1.18 -9.19 5.94
N PRO A 158 1.66 -10.44 5.76
CA PRO A 158 1.08 -11.39 4.82
C PRO A 158 -0.43 -11.55 4.99
N PHE A 159 -0.88 -11.72 6.22
CA PHE A 159 -2.29 -11.95 6.51
C PHE A 159 -3.09 -10.67 6.38
N ALA A 160 -2.63 -9.59 7.03
CA ALA A 160 -3.35 -8.33 7.07
C ALA A 160 -3.55 -7.76 5.66
N PHE A 161 -2.51 -7.69 4.84
CA PHE A 161 -2.63 -7.14 3.49
C PHE A 161 -3.51 -8.00 2.61
N SER A 162 -3.32 -9.32 2.61
CA SER A 162 -4.11 -10.23 1.78
C SER A 162 -5.59 -10.22 2.16
N ILE A 163 -5.93 -10.24 3.47
CA ILE A 163 -7.33 -10.15 3.94
C ILE A 163 -7.93 -8.80 3.58
N GLN A 164 -7.19 -7.70 3.76
CA GLN A 164 -7.68 -6.38 3.38
C GLN A 164 -8.01 -6.32 1.89
N LYS A 165 -7.14 -6.82 1.01
CA LYS A 165 -7.40 -6.88 -0.43
C LYS A 165 -8.60 -7.77 -0.76
N TYR A 166 -8.69 -8.94 -0.13
CA TYR A 166 -9.83 -9.85 -0.26
C TYR A 166 -11.17 -9.23 0.17
N LEU A 167 -11.21 -8.47 1.27
CA LEU A 167 -12.42 -7.77 1.70
C LEU A 167 -12.73 -6.56 0.82
N GLN A 168 -11.70 -5.86 0.34
CA GLN A 168 -11.83 -4.69 -0.53
C GLN A 168 -12.44 -5.05 -1.88
N THR A 169 -12.04 -6.17 -2.50
CA THR A 169 -12.60 -6.61 -3.80
C THR A 169 -14.10 -6.93 -3.73
N GLN A 170 -14.58 -7.31 -2.54
CA GLN A 170 -15.97 -7.62 -2.26
C GLN A 170 -16.78 -6.43 -1.73
N LEU A 171 -16.20 -5.21 -1.70
CA LEU A 171 -16.82 -4.01 -1.15
C LEU A 171 -17.16 -4.13 0.36
N LYS A 172 -16.41 -4.95 1.10
CA LYS A 172 -16.58 -5.22 2.55
C LYS A 172 -15.56 -4.49 3.42
N ASN A 173 -14.82 -3.53 2.88
CA ASN A 173 -13.72 -2.87 3.58
C ASN A 173 -14.14 -1.93 4.72
N THR A 174 -15.44 -1.67 4.92
CA THR A 174 -15.95 -0.91 6.07
C THR A 174 -15.48 -1.51 7.41
N ILE A 175 -15.44 -2.84 7.53
CA ILE A 175 -14.93 -3.50 8.75
C ILE A 175 -13.45 -3.19 8.98
N VAL A 176 -12.65 -3.18 7.90
CA VAL A 176 -11.21 -2.89 7.98
C VAL A 176 -10.99 -1.48 8.53
N GLY A 177 -11.74 -0.49 8.03
CA GLY A 177 -11.62 0.90 8.46
C GLY A 177 -11.93 1.08 9.95
N TRP A 178 -13.11 0.62 10.38
CA TRP A 178 -13.54 0.79 11.78
C TRP A 178 -12.70 -0.02 12.77
N LEU A 179 -12.35 -1.26 12.41
CA LEU A 179 -11.50 -2.08 13.26
C LEU A 179 -10.11 -1.44 13.41
N SER A 180 -9.53 -0.92 12.32
CA SER A 180 -8.24 -0.22 12.36
C SER A 180 -8.28 1.05 13.21
N ALA A 181 -9.38 1.82 13.13
CA ALA A 181 -9.58 3.01 13.97
C ALA A 181 -9.70 2.67 15.46
N LEU A 182 -10.47 1.63 15.79
CA LEU A 182 -10.58 1.13 17.16
C LEU A 182 -9.23 0.67 17.70
N THR A 183 -8.47 -0.09 16.92
CA THR A 183 -7.14 -0.55 17.33
C THR A 183 -6.13 0.57 17.44
N PHE A 184 -6.28 1.66 16.69
CA PHE A 184 -5.42 2.83 16.85
C PHE A 184 -5.68 3.56 18.17
N ALA A 185 -6.95 3.71 18.57
CA ALA A 185 -7.29 4.25 19.89
C ALA A 185 -6.74 3.35 21.01
N LEU A 186 -6.89 2.03 20.88
CA LEU A 186 -6.28 1.06 21.79
C LEU A 186 -4.75 1.19 21.82
N HIS A 187 -4.10 1.36 20.67
CA HIS A 187 -2.66 1.50 20.57
C HIS A 187 -2.14 2.73 21.34
N VAL A 188 -2.80 3.88 21.19
CA VAL A 188 -2.47 5.10 21.93
C VAL A 188 -2.58 4.85 23.44
N LEU A 189 -3.67 4.20 23.88
CA LEU A 189 -3.90 3.87 25.28
C LEU A 189 -2.83 2.91 25.82
N LEU A 190 -2.54 1.82 25.10
CA LEU A 190 -1.54 0.83 25.50
C LEU A 190 -0.14 1.44 25.55
N SER A 191 0.21 2.28 24.57
CA SER A 191 1.53 2.94 24.54
C SER A 191 1.69 3.87 25.75
N TRP A 192 0.64 4.64 26.08
CA TRP A 192 0.63 5.48 27.27
C TRP A 192 0.76 4.66 28.57
N ILE A 193 0.02 3.56 28.71
CA ILE A 193 0.10 2.71 29.90
C ILE A 193 1.49 2.06 30.00
N PHE A 194 1.94 1.36 28.95
CA PHE A 194 3.16 0.56 29.02
C PHE A 194 4.42 1.42 29.13
N VAL A 195 4.47 2.56 28.43
CA VAL A 195 5.65 3.42 28.42
C VAL A 195 5.60 4.46 29.53
N SER A 196 4.49 5.20 29.68
CA SER A 196 4.45 6.34 30.62
C SER A 196 4.01 5.97 32.04
N LYS A 197 3.22 4.90 32.23
CA LYS A 197 2.74 4.48 33.57
C LYS A 197 3.50 3.32 34.15
N LEU A 198 3.81 2.31 33.33
CA LEU A 198 4.52 1.10 33.75
C LEU A 198 6.03 1.19 33.53
N HIS A 199 6.50 2.21 32.81
CA HIS A 199 7.92 2.46 32.55
C HIS A 199 8.67 1.27 31.93
N PHE A 200 8.01 0.49 31.07
CA PHE A 200 8.62 -0.66 30.39
C PHE A 200 9.58 -0.28 29.24
N GLY A 201 9.83 1.00 29.00
CA GLY A 201 10.76 1.49 27.97
C GLY A 201 10.42 0.97 26.56
N ILE A 202 11.46 0.58 25.82
CA ILE A 202 11.35 0.02 24.46
C ILE A 202 10.41 -1.22 24.41
N PRO A 203 10.56 -2.25 25.29
CA PRO A 203 9.60 -3.34 25.37
C PRO A 203 8.15 -2.90 25.49
N GLY A 204 7.88 -1.83 26.25
CA GLY A 204 6.54 -1.27 26.40
C GLY A 204 5.98 -0.73 25.08
N ALA A 205 6.76 0.09 24.37
CA ALA A 205 6.38 0.66 23.08
C ALA A 205 6.19 -0.44 22.01
N MET A 206 7.14 -1.37 21.94
CA MET A 206 7.12 -2.47 20.97
C MET A 206 6.04 -3.51 21.28
N GLY A 207 5.78 -3.79 22.56
CA GLY A 207 4.67 -4.63 22.99
C GLY A 207 3.31 -4.02 22.61
N ALA A 208 3.12 -2.72 22.85
CA ALA A 208 1.88 -2.02 22.52
C ALA A 208 1.58 -2.05 21.01
N ILE A 209 2.57 -1.85 20.14
CA ILE A 209 2.35 -1.92 18.68
C ILE A 209 2.06 -3.35 18.20
N ILE A 210 2.74 -4.37 18.72
CA ILE A 210 2.49 -5.78 18.37
C ILE A 210 1.08 -6.19 18.78
N ILE A 211 0.68 -5.91 20.03
CA ILE A 211 -0.67 -6.20 20.51
C ILE A 211 -1.70 -5.54 19.59
N SER A 212 -1.50 -4.27 19.26
CA SER A 212 -2.44 -3.51 18.42
C SER A 212 -2.58 -4.10 17.01
N TYR A 213 -1.47 -4.51 16.38
CA TYR A 213 -1.49 -5.20 15.09
C TYR A 213 -2.19 -6.56 15.16
N TYR A 214 -1.91 -7.36 16.18
CA TYR A 214 -2.53 -8.68 16.28
C TYR A 214 -4.01 -8.60 16.66
N VAL A 215 -4.45 -7.58 17.41
CA VAL A 215 -5.89 -7.35 17.66
C VAL A 215 -6.65 -7.06 16.36
N VAL A 216 -6.14 -6.18 15.49
CA VAL A 216 -6.79 -5.94 14.19
C VAL A 216 -6.74 -7.20 13.32
N LEU A 217 -5.63 -7.95 13.31
CA LEU A 217 -5.53 -9.18 12.54
C LEU A 217 -6.54 -10.25 13.00
N ILE A 218 -6.64 -10.47 14.32
CA ILE A 218 -7.59 -11.42 14.89
C ILE A 218 -9.02 -11.00 14.56
N GLY A 219 -9.36 -9.71 14.69
CA GLY A 219 -10.69 -9.23 14.30
C GLY A 219 -11.00 -9.44 12.81
N LEU A 220 -10.00 -9.29 11.93
CA LEU A 220 -10.14 -9.61 10.51
C LEU A 220 -10.36 -11.12 10.27
N PHE A 221 -9.63 -12.00 10.98
CA PHE A 221 -9.87 -13.44 10.90
C PHE A 221 -11.25 -13.83 11.42
N VAL A 222 -11.68 -13.29 12.55
CA VAL A 222 -13.04 -13.49 13.09
C VAL A 222 -14.08 -13.08 12.06
N TYR A 223 -13.90 -11.95 11.37
CA TYR A 223 -14.82 -11.52 10.33
C TYR A 223 -14.85 -12.47 9.12
N VAL A 224 -13.69 -12.97 8.66
CA VAL A 224 -13.63 -13.89 7.52
C VAL A 224 -14.20 -15.26 7.87
N PHE A 225 -13.86 -15.80 9.04
CA PHE A 225 -14.23 -17.16 9.46
C PHE A 225 -15.60 -17.25 10.13
N GLY A 226 -16.07 -16.19 10.77
CA GLY A 226 -17.35 -16.14 11.49
C GLY A 226 -18.60 -16.04 10.61
N GLY A 227 -18.50 -16.38 9.32
CA GLY A 227 -19.64 -16.50 8.42
C GLY A 227 -20.00 -15.24 7.62
N TRP A 228 -19.42 -14.07 7.91
CA TRP A 228 -19.67 -12.85 7.13
C TRP A 228 -19.15 -12.91 5.69
N CYS A 229 -18.29 -13.87 5.36
CA CYS A 229 -17.76 -14.13 4.02
C CYS A 229 -18.15 -15.51 3.47
N SER A 230 -19.29 -16.09 3.89
CA SER A 230 -19.67 -17.48 3.54
C SER A 230 -19.73 -17.82 2.04
N LYS A 231 -20.05 -16.86 1.16
CA LYS A 231 -20.07 -17.07 -0.29
C LYS A 231 -18.66 -17.19 -0.91
N THR A 232 -17.67 -16.57 -0.28
CA THR A 232 -16.32 -16.36 -0.82
C THR A 232 -15.23 -17.05 -0.01
N TRP A 233 -15.52 -17.45 1.22
CA TRP A 233 -14.67 -18.26 2.09
C TRP A 233 -15.40 -19.57 2.42
N ARG A 234 -14.87 -20.70 1.94
CA ARG A 234 -15.42 -22.05 2.17
C ARG A 234 -14.55 -22.93 3.07
N GLY A 235 -13.59 -22.31 3.76
CA GLY A 235 -12.59 -23.03 4.56
C GLY A 235 -11.28 -23.27 3.82
N PHE A 236 -10.34 -23.91 4.52
CA PHE A 236 -9.03 -24.26 3.99
C PHE A 236 -9.13 -25.38 2.97
N THR A 237 -8.31 -25.32 1.92
CA THR A 237 -8.31 -26.30 0.85
C THR A 237 -6.90 -26.55 0.32
N SER A 238 -6.58 -27.81 0.01
CA SER A 238 -5.31 -28.20 -0.59
C SER A 238 -5.13 -27.66 -2.01
N VAL A 239 -6.22 -27.24 -2.68
CA VAL A 239 -6.18 -26.57 -4.00
C VAL A 239 -5.36 -25.29 -3.95
N ALA A 240 -5.24 -24.65 -2.79
CA ALA A 240 -4.39 -23.47 -2.60
C ALA A 240 -2.90 -23.75 -2.88
N PHE A 241 -2.45 -25.01 -2.86
CA PHE A 241 -1.05 -25.38 -3.14
C PHE A 241 -0.81 -25.80 -4.59
N ARG A 242 -1.86 -25.92 -5.41
CA ARG A 242 -1.76 -26.29 -6.83
C ARG A 242 -1.59 -25.03 -7.70
N ASP A 243 -0.82 -25.15 -8.78
CA ASP A 243 -0.59 -24.11 -9.80
C ASP A 243 -0.18 -22.73 -9.25
N LEU A 244 0.80 -22.71 -8.34
CA LEU A 244 1.28 -21.48 -7.72
C LEU A 244 2.15 -20.62 -8.66
N LEU A 245 2.83 -21.22 -9.64
CA LEU A 245 3.83 -20.53 -10.46
C LEU A 245 3.28 -19.29 -11.21
N PRO A 246 2.09 -19.32 -11.84
CA PRO A 246 1.50 -18.13 -12.45
C PRO A 246 1.21 -17.02 -11.44
N VAL A 247 0.78 -17.40 -10.23
CA VAL A 247 0.50 -16.45 -9.14
C VAL A 247 1.79 -15.84 -8.61
N VAL A 248 2.83 -16.66 -8.41
CA VAL A 248 4.16 -16.20 -8.01
C VAL A 248 4.71 -15.19 -9.03
N LYS A 249 4.62 -15.48 -10.33
CA LYS A 249 5.08 -14.55 -11.38
C LYS A 249 4.37 -13.20 -11.31
N LEU A 250 3.05 -13.19 -11.12
CA LEU A 250 2.27 -11.95 -10.98
C LEU A 250 2.63 -11.22 -9.68
N SER A 251 2.72 -11.93 -8.56
CA SER A 251 3.09 -11.37 -7.27
C SER A 251 4.49 -10.76 -7.29
N ILE A 252 5.49 -11.42 -7.90
CA ILE A 252 6.86 -10.88 -8.03
C ILE A 252 6.83 -9.59 -8.86
N SER A 253 6.14 -9.56 -10.00
CA SER A 253 6.07 -8.35 -10.84
C SER A 253 5.42 -7.18 -10.08
N SER A 254 4.34 -7.45 -9.34
CA SER A 254 3.63 -6.45 -8.55
C SER A 254 4.44 -6.01 -7.31
N GLY A 255 5.14 -6.95 -6.69
CA GLY A 255 6.10 -6.73 -5.60
C GLY A 255 7.21 -5.78 -6.03
N VAL A 256 7.92 -6.11 -7.10
CA VAL A 256 9.02 -5.30 -7.65
C VAL A 256 8.56 -3.91 -8.03
N MET A 257 7.41 -3.77 -8.70
CA MET A 257 6.85 -2.47 -9.09
C MET A 257 6.69 -1.53 -7.89
N LEU A 258 6.03 -2.01 -6.82
CA LEU A 258 5.76 -1.20 -5.64
C LEU A 258 7.02 -0.99 -4.79
N CYS A 259 7.91 -1.98 -4.77
CA CYS A 259 9.22 -1.87 -4.13
C CYS A 259 10.05 -0.77 -4.73
N LEU A 260 10.16 -0.70 -6.06
CA LEU A 260 10.94 0.33 -6.73
C LEU A 260 10.41 1.73 -6.41
N GLU A 261 9.10 1.91 -6.30
CA GLU A 261 8.49 3.17 -5.89
C GLU A 261 8.81 3.50 -4.43
N LEU A 262 8.70 2.54 -3.51
CA LEU A 262 8.96 2.76 -2.09
C LEU A 262 10.45 2.91 -1.77
N TRP A 263 11.32 2.16 -2.46
CA TRP A 263 12.77 2.19 -2.30
C TRP A 263 13.37 3.44 -2.93
N TYR A 264 12.84 3.90 -4.06
CA TYR A 264 13.18 5.20 -4.61
C TYR A 264 12.94 6.31 -3.57
N ASN A 265 11.76 6.29 -2.94
CA ASN A 265 11.45 7.22 -1.85
C ASN A 265 12.37 7.01 -0.64
N ALA A 266 12.73 5.78 -0.26
CA ALA A 266 13.62 5.50 0.87
C ALA A 266 15.06 5.97 0.61
N VAL A 267 15.61 5.73 -0.59
CA VAL A 267 16.94 6.19 -1.02
C VAL A 267 17.00 7.71 -1.06
N LEU A 268 15.97 8.36 -1.62
CA LEU A 268 15.91 9.82 -1.61
C LEU A 268 15.73 10.39 -0.20
N VAL A 269 14.98 9.73 0.68
CA VAL A 269 14.84 10.16 2.08
C VAL A 269 16.14 9.97 2.87
N LEU A 270 16.89 8.89 2.62
CA LEU A 270 18.24 8.70 3.18
C LEU A 270 19.19 9.81 2.72
N LEU A 271 19.10 10.21 1.44
CA LEU A 271 19.89 11.32 0.90
C LEU A 271 19.39 12.72 1.33
N ALA A 272 18.10 12.86 1.69
CA ALA A 272 17.44 14.14 1.98
C ALA A 272 17.21 14.41 3.48
N GLY A 273 17.57 13.48 4.37
CA GLY A 273 17.55 13.69 5.83
C GLY A 273 16.17 13.71 6.50
N TYR A 274 15.07 14.19 5.88
CA TYR A 274 13.72 14.14 6.48
C TYR A 274 12.58 14.10 5.43
N MET A 275 11.94 12.92 5.29
CA MET A 275 10.57 12.47 4.86
C MET A 275 9.65 13.37 3.96
N LYS A 276 8.61 12.91 3.20
CA LYS A 276 7.71 11.73 3.16
C LYS A 276 6.79 11.83 1.90
N ASN A 277 6.18 10.74 1.39
CA ASN A 277 4.87 10.80 0.68
C ASN A 277 4.14 9.43 0.61
N SER A 278 2.83 9.37 0.91
CA SER A 278 2.02 8.13 0.96
C SER A 278 0.62 8.23 0.31
N THR A 279 0.27 9.38 -0.27
CA THR A 279 -1.07 9.68 -0.82
C THR A 279 -1.34 8.98 -2.15
N VAL A 280 -0.29 8.76 -2.96
CA VAL A 280 -0.33 8.20 -4.33
C VAL A 280 -0.85 6.76 -4.35
N ALA A 281 -0.30 5.94 -3.45
CA ALA A 281 -0.63 4.53 -3.36
C ALA A 281 -2.12 4.31 -3.07
N ILE A 282 -2.74 5.18 -2.26
CA ILE A 282 -4.14 5.06 -1.84
C ILE A 282 -5.09 5.25 -3.04
N SER A 283 -4.88 6.31 -3.82
CA SER A 283 -5.68 6.60 -5.01
C SER A 283 -5.52 5.53 -6.08
N ALA A 284 -4.29 5.07 -6.32
CA ALA A 284 -4.01 4.00 -7.27
C ALA A 284 -4.72 2.68 -6.91
N PHE A 285 -4.75 2.28 -5.63
CA PHE A 285 -5.43 1.05 -5.20
C PHE A 285 -6.96 1.12 -5.32
N SER A 286 -7.59 2.28 -5.05
CA SER A 286 -9.04 2.40 -5.23
C SER A 286 -9.45 2.30 -6.71
N ILE A 287 -8.57 2.73 -7.61
CA ILE A 287 -8.79 2.68 -9.06
C ILE A 287 -8.63 1.26 -9.58
N CYS A 288 -7.58 0.56 -9.15
CA CYS A 288 -7.35 -0.84 -9.50
C CYS A 288 -8.56 -1.73 -9.14
N VAL A 289 -9.11 -1.64 -7.92
CA VAL A 289 -10.28 -2.44 -7.54
C VAL A 289 -11.50 -2.18 -8.43
N ARG A 290 -11.83 -0.91 -8.71
CA ARG A 290 -12.99 -0.57 -9.54
C ARG A 290 -12.79 -1.05 -10.98
N VAL A 291 -11.63 -0.76 -11.57
CA VAL A 291 -11.30 -1.16 -12.94
C VAL A 291 -11.25 -2.68 -13.07
N SER A 292 -10.62 -3.40 -12.14
CA SER A 292 -10.57 -4.87 -12.16
C SER A 292 -11.96 -5.51 -12.04
N ASN A 293 -12.86 -4.94 -11.24
CA ASN A 293 -14.22 -5.44 -11.11
C ASN A 293 -15.03 -5.25 -12.40
N GLU A 294 -14.98 -4.08 -13.03
CA GLU A 294 -15.70 -3.84 -14.29
C GLU A 294 -15.09 -4.63 -15.47
N LEU A 295 -13.75 -4.76 -15.52
CA LEU A 295 -13.08 -5.65 -16.49
C LEU A 295 -13.50 -7.11 -16.31
N GLY A 296 -13.62 -7.59 -15.06
CA GLY A 296 -14.11 -8.94 -14.76
C GLY A 296 -15.58 -9.16 -15.16
N ARG A 297 -16.36 -8.09 -15.30
CA ARG A 297 -17.75 -8.13 -15.78
C ARG A 297 -17.86 -8.04 -17.30
N GLY A 298 -16.76 -7.74 -18.01
CA GLY A 298 -16.74 -7.57 -19.46
C GLY A 298 -17.23 -6.21 -19.95
N ASP A 299 -17.33 -5.21 -19.07
CA ASP A 299 -17.90 -3.90 -19.38
C ASP A 299 -16.80 -2.84 -19.55
N ALA A 300 -16.38 -2.63 -20.80
CA ALA A 300 -15.31 -1.70 -21.16
C ALA A 300 -15.74 -0.23 -21.04
N GLU A 301 -17.02 0.08 -21.21
CA GLU A 301 -17.54 1.46 -21.17
C GLU A 301 -17.64 1.95 -19.73
N ALA A 302 -18.18 1.12 -18.83
CA ALA A 302 -18.20 1.39 -17.40
C ALA A 302 -16.79 1.53 -16.80
N ALA A 303 -15.82 0.74 -17.28
CA ALA A 303 -14.41 0.87 -16.89
C ALA A 303 -13.83 2.24 -17.28
N ARG A 304 -14.06 2.71 -18.51
CA ARG A 304 -13.59 4.04 -18.97
C ARG A 304 -14.25 5.19 -18.21
N PHE A 305 -15.54 5.09 -17.92
CA PHE A 305 -16.25 6.09 -17.12
C PHE A 305 -15.72 6.16 -15.68
N SER A 306 -15.51 5.00 -15.05
CA SER A 306 -14.93 4.89 -13.71
C SER A 306 -13.56 5.56 -13.63
N ILE A 307 -12.68 5.34 -14.62
CA ILE A 307 -11.36 5.98 -14.68
C ILE A 307 -11.49 7.51 -14.69
N LYS A 308 -12.35 8.08 -15.54
CA LYS A 308 -12.53 9.54 -15.64
C LYS A 308 -13.00 10.18 -14.33
N VAL A 309 -14.00 9.57 -13.67
CA VAL A 309 -14.55 10.10 -12.41
C VAL A 309 -13.51 10.03 -11.30
N ILE A 310 -12.74 8.94 -11.22
CA ILE A 310 -11.74 8.79 -10.16
C ILE A 310 -10.55 9.73 -10.38
N THR A 311 -10.00 9.85 -11.59
CA THR A 311 -8.91 10.80 -11.87
C THR A 311 -9.31 12.23 -11.50
N SER A 312 -10.54 12.63 -11.83
CA SER A 312 -11.06 13.96 -11.47
C SER A 312 -11.16 14.16 -9.95
N THR A 313 -11.62 13.13 -9.23
CA THR A 313 -11.74 13.16 -7.76
C THR A 313 -10.35 13.22 -7.09
N SER A 314 -9.37 12.45 -7.59
CA SER A 314 -7.99 12.44 -7.11
C SER A 314 -7.32 13.81 -7.28
N ILE A 315 -7.50 14.44 -8.44
CA ILE A 315 -6.99 15.81 -8.69
C ILE A 315 -7.60 16.79 -7.68
N GLY A 316 -8.92 16.72 -7.46
CA GLY A 316 -9.59 17.58 -6.48
C GLY A 316 -9.05 17.42 -5.06
N LEU A 317 -8.84 16.19 -4.60
CA LEU A 317 -8.25 15.90 -3.29
C LEU A 317 -6.78 16.33 -3.19
N GLY A 318 -6.02 16.17 -4.28
CA GLY A 318 -4.63 16.62 -4.40
C GLY A 318 -4.53 18.14 -4.27
N VAL A 319 -5.41 18.89 -4.95
CA VAL A 319 -5.47 20.36 -4.83
C VAL A 319 -5.86 20.79 -3.41
N PHE A 320 -6.83 20.11 -2.78
CA PHE A 320 -7.23 20.41 -1.41
C PHE A 320 -6.08 20.22 -0.41
N THR A 321 -5.38 19.08 -0.49
CA THR A 321 -4.23 18.80 0.38
C THR A 321 -3.05 19.73 0.09
N TRP A 322 -2.82 20.09 -1.17
CA TRP A 322 -1.85 21.11 -1.60
C TRP A 322 -2.08 22.45 -0.88
N ILE A 323 -3.32 22.96 -0.90
CA ILE A 323 -3.68 24.22 -0.23
C ILE A 323 -3.43 24.12 1.29
N LEU A 324 -3.81 23.01 1.93
CA LEU A 324 -3.57 22.82 3.35
C LEU A 324 -2.08 22.83 3.70
N CYS A 325 -1.22 22.17 2.91
CA CYS A 325 0.22 22.16 3.13
C CYS A 325 0.83 23.57 2.99
N LEU A 326 0.39 24.37 2.02
CA LEU A 326 0.85 25.75 1.85
C LEU A 326 0.42 26.64 3.02
N VAL A 327 -0.82 26.51 3.49
CA VAL A 327 -1.37 27.36 4.57
C VAL A 327 -0.81 26.98 5.94
N PHE A 328 -0.62 25.68 6.21
CA PHE A 328 -0.27 25.17 7.54
C PHE A 328 1.16 24.65 7.65
N GLY A 329 1.98 24.70 6.60
CA GLY A 329 3.32 24.10 6.56
C GLY A 329 4.20 24.42 7.78
N ARG A 330 4.24 25.68 8.19
CA ARG A 330 5.01 26.13 9.37
C ARG A 330 4.45 25.58 10.69
N LYS A 331 3.12 25.55 10.85
CA LYS A 331 2.47 24.99 12.06
C LYS A 331 2.62 23.47 12.15
N ILE A 332 2.64 22.80 11.01
CA ILE A 332 2.85 21.34 10.93
C ILE A 332 4.26 20.99 11.40
N ALA A 333 5.28 21.77 11.02
CA ALA A 333 6.67 21.54 11.43
C ALA A 333 6.84 21.55 12.97
N TYR A 334 6.23 22.52 13.65
CA TYR A 334 6.27 22.63 15.13
C TYR A 334 5.51 21.52 15.87
N MET A 335 4.73 20.67 15.20
CA MET A 335 4.16 19.48 15.84
C MET A 335 5.18 18.33 15.99
N PHE A 336 6.30 18.38 15.28
CA PHE A 336 7.30 17.32 15.25
C PHE A 336 8.63 17.71 15.90
N THR A 337 8.90 19.00 16.03
CA THR A 337 10.14 19.50 16.65
C THR A 337 9.87 20.80 17.40
N SER A 338 10.56 20.97 18.53
CA SER A 338 10.59 22.23 19.28
C SER A 338 11.71 23.16 18.78
N ASP A 339 12.61 22.65 17.94
CA ASP A 339 13.74 23.39 17.37
C ASP A 339 13.28 24.27 16.20
N LYS A 340 13.60 25.57 16.27
CA LYS A 340 13.19 26.57 15.27
C LYS A 340 13.90 26.38 13.93
N ASP A 341 15.18 26.05 13.94
CA ASP A 341 16.00 25.90 12.72
C ASP A 341 15.57 24.66 11.95
N VAL A 342 15.22 23.58 12.68
CA VAL A 342 14.61 22.38 12.10
C VAL A 342 13.21 22.68 11.58
N ALA A 343 12.38 23.42 12.31
CA ALA A 343 11.02 23.76 11.88
C ALA A 343 11.00 24.65 10.63
N GLU A 344 11.93 25.59 10.52
CA GLU A 344 12.08 26.47 9.35
C GLU A 344 12.59 25.70 8.13
N SER A 345 13.56 24.82 8.31
CA SER A 345 14.04 23.89 7.27
C SER A 345 12.92 22.98 6.74
N VAL A 346 12.07 22.44 7.61
CA VAL A 346 10.91 21.62 7.23
C VAL A 346 9.82 22.45 6.55
N SER A 347 9.59 23.69 7.01
CA SER A 347 8.64 24.62 6.39
C SER A 347 9.06 25.00 4.96
N ASP A 348 10.35 25.15 4.70
CA ASP A 348 10.89 25.43 3.36
C ASP A 348 10.70 24.27 2.37
N LEU A 349 10.61 23.04 2.88
CA LEU A 349 10.30 21.84 2.09
C LEU A 349 8.80 21.65 1.83
N SER A 350 7.93 22.44 2.47
CA SER A 350 6.48 22.34 2.30
C SER A 350 6.03 22.66 0.86
N ILE A 351 6.73 23.57 0.17
CA ILE A 351 6.42 23.95 -1.22
C ILE A 351 6.76 22.79 -2.18
N PRO A 352 7.99 22.23 -2.22
CA PRO A 352 8.29 21.02 -2.98
C PRO A 352 7.37 19.83 -2.65
N LEU A 353 7.06 19.63 -1.36
CA LEU A 353 6.16 18.57 -0.90
C LEU A 353 4.75 18.75 -1.48
N SER A 354 4.24 19.98 -1.44
CA SER A 354 2.92 20.31 -1.96
C SER A 354 2.82 20.04 -3.48
N ILE A 355 3.83 20.44 -4.25
CA ILE A 355 3.90 20.17 -5.71
C ILE A 355 3.98 18.66 -5.96
N SER A 356 4.77 17.93 -5.17
CA SER A 356 4.86 16.48 -5.25
C SER A 356 3.50 15.79 -5.00
N VAL A 357 2.71 16.25 -4.02
CA VAL A 357 1.37 15.71 -3.75
C VAL A 357 0.42 15.92 -4.94
N LEU A 358 0.48 17.09 -5.58
CA LEU A 358 -0.34 17.42 -6.74
C LEU A 358 0.01 16.56 -7.97
N VAL A 359 1.30 16.49 -8.33
CA VAL A 359 1.75 15.75 -9.52
C VAL A 359 1.48 14.26 -9.37
N ASN A 360 1.74 13.70 -8.19
CA ASN A 360 1.46 12.28 -7.94
C ASN A 360 -0.02 11.92 -7.99
N SER A 361 -0.93 12.86 -7.72
CA SER A 361 -2.38 12.61 -7.79
C SER A 361 -2.89 12.40 -9.22
N ILE A 362 -2.07 12.73 -10.23
CA ILE A 362 -2.37 12.62 -11.66
C ILE A 362 -1.89 11.28 -12.26
N ALA A 363 -0.89 10.63 -11.65
CA ALA A 363 -0.35 9.35 -12.12
C ALA A 363 -1.22 8.17 -11.68
N VAL A 364 -1.96 7.56 -12.61
CA VAL A 364 -2.78 6.37 -12.30
C VAL A 364 -2.68 5.32 -13.39
N GLY A 365 -2.25 4.12 -13.00
CA GLY A 365 -2.05 2.97 -13.86
C GLY A 365 -3.29 2.13 -14.12
N ALA A 366 -3.41 1.67 -15.36
CA ALA A 366 -4.35 0.66 -15.83
C ALA A 366 -3.64 -0.69 -15.91
N GLY A 367 -4.03 -1.69 -15.09
CA GLY A 367 -3.91 -3.15 -15.29
C GLY A 367 -2.58 -3.82 -15.77
N GLN A 368 -1.55 -3.07 -16.16
CA GLN A 368 -0.34 -3.52 -16.82
C GLN A 368 0.87 -3.25 -15.91
N GLN A 369 0.89 -3.94 -14.77
CA GLN A 369 1.88 -3.73 -13.71
C GLN A 369 3.34 -3.88 -14.19
N SER A 370 3.61 -4.74 -15.18
CA SER A 370 4.96 -4.94 -15.72
C SER A 370 5.46 -3.73 -16.52
N VAL A 371 4.61 -3.10 -17.34
CA VAL A 371 4.98 -1.91 -18.11
C VAL A 371 5.21 -0.73 -17.18
N VAL A 372 4.34 -0.57 -16.19
CA VAL A 372 4.49 0.45 -15.13
C VAL A 372 5.81 0.28 -14.38
N ALA A 373 6.23 -0.95 -14.07
CA ALA A 373 7.51 -1.21 -13.41
C ALA A 373 8.71 -0.70 -14.22
N TYR A 374 8.78 -0.96 -15.53
CA TYR A 374 9.87 -0.45 -16.38
C TYR A 374 9.88 1.07 -16.48
N VAL A 375 8.70 1.68 -16.58
CA VAL A 375 8.56 3.15 -16.59
C VAL A 375 9.06 3.74 -15.27
N ASN A 376 8.72 3.12 -14.13
CA ASN A 376 9.22 3.55 -12.82
C ASN A 376 10.75 3.45 -12.74
N ILE A 377 11.36 2.35 -13.21
CA ILE A 377 12.83 2.21 -13.23
C ILE A 377 13.46 3.35 -14.03
N GLY A 378 12.98 3.58 -15.26
CA GLY A 378 13.53 4.61 -16.13
C GLY A 378 13.37 6.02 -15.55
N CYS A 379 12.15 6.39 -15.15
CA CYS A 379 11.86 7.75 -14.72
C CYS A 379 12.46 8.07 -13.35
N TYR A 380 12.48 7.11 -12.42
CA TYR A 380 12.99 7.36 -11.08
C TYR A 380 14.50 7.18 -10.98
N PHE A 381 15.05 6.08 -11.51
CA PHE A 381 16.47 5.76 -11.30
C PHE A 381 17.38 6.30 -12.40
N LEU A 382 16.91 6.45 -13.64
CA LEU A 382 17.73 7.01 -14.73
C LEU A 382 17.57 8.52 -14.90
N ILE A 383 16.45 9.09 -14.47
CA ILE A 383 16.19 10.53 -14.58
C ILE A 383 16.18 11.19 -13.20
N GLY A 384 15.30 10.75 -12.29
CA GLY A 384 15.08 11.39 -11.00
C GLY A 384 16.30 11.38 -10.07
N VAL A 385 16.94 10.21 -9.86
CA VAL A 385 18.13 10.08 -8.99
C VAL A 385 19.33 10.89 -9.54
N PRO A 386 19.73 10.76 -10.82
CA PRO A 386 20.82 11.56 -11.36
C PRO A 386 20.54 13.06 -11.30
N ALA A 387 19.32 13.49 -11.61
CA ALA A 387 18.93 14.90 -11.48
C ALA A 387 19.01 15.38 -10.01
N GLY A 388 18.57 14.57 -9.05
CA GLY A 388 18.62 14.88 -7.63
C GLY A 388 20.04 14.96 -7.09
N VAL A 389 20.92 14.03 -7.47
CA VAL A 389 22.35 14.04 -7.11
C VAL A 389 23.05 15.24 -7.74
N PHE A 390 22.80 15.51 -9.02
CA PHE A 390 23.35 16.67 -9.72
C PHE A 390 22.95 17.98 -9.05
N LEU A 391 21.64 18.20 -8.84
CA LEU A 391 21.16 19.43 -8.23
C LEU A 391 21.57 19.54 -6.76
N GLY A 392 21.55 18.44 -6.00
CA GLY A 392 21.88 18.43 -4.59
C GLY A 392 23.36 18.69 -4.31
N TYR A 393 24.26 17.98 -5.01
CA TYR A 393 25.69 18.00 -4.73
C TYR A 393 26.49 18.92 -5.66
N LEU A 394 26.21 18.92 -6.96
CA LEU A 394 26.98 19.72 -7.94
C LEU A 394 26.50 21.17 -8.04
N VAL A 395 25.20 21.41 -7.90
CA VAL A 395 24.62 22.77 -7.88
C VAL A 395 24.52 23.32 -6.45
N HIS A 396 24.98 22.56 -5.44
CA HIS A 396 24.96 22.94 -4.03
C HIS A 396 23.60 23.35 -3.47
N LEU A 397 22.50 22.84 -4.07
CA LEU A 397 21.14 23.08 -3.55
C LEU A 397 20.81 22.16 -2.36
N GLY A 398 21.73 21.27 -1.97
CA GLY A 398 21.59 20.35 -0.85
C GLY A 398 20.29 19.54 -0.94
N ILE A 399 19.53 19.54 0.16
CA ILE A 399 18.24 18.83 0.24
C ILE A 399 17.25 19.35 -0.81
N LYS A 400 17.19 20.67 -1.08
CA LYS A 400 16.26 21.24 -2.07
C LYS A 400 16.53 20.71 -3.49
N GLY A 401 17.81 20.51 -3.85
CA GLY A 401 18.18 19.94 -5.15
C GLY A 401 17.73 18.50 -5.32
N ILE A 402 17.88 17.68 -4.28
CA ILE A 402 17.41 16.29 -4.26
C ILE A 402 15.88 16.23 -4.44
N TRP A 403 15.14 17.13 -3.79
CA TRP A 403 13.69 17.25 -3.95
C TRP A 403 13.25 17.64 -5.36
N ILE A 404 13.96 18.57 -6.01
CA ILE A 404 13.65 18.95 -7.39
C ILE A 404 13.88 17.77 -8.34
N GLY A 405 14.98 17.02 -8.17
CA GLY A 405 15.23 15.80 -8.92
C GLY A 405 14.12 14.77 -8.76
N MET A 406 13.57 14.64 -7.56
CA MET A 406 12.41 13.78 -7.31
C MET A 406 11.18 14.19 -8.10
N ILE A 407 10.85 15.48 -8.07
CA ILE A 407 9.71 16.03 -8.80
C ILE A 407 9.87 15.79 -10.31
N ILE A 408 11.08 15.97 -10.86
CA ILE A 408 11.38 15.69 -12.27
C ILE A 408 11.07 14.23 -12.62
N GLY A 409 11.52 13.28 -11.79
CA GLY A 409 11.26 11.85 -11.99
C GLY A 409 9.76 11.52 -11.99
N VAL A 410 9.01 12.09 -11.03
CA VAL A 410 7.55 11.90 -10.91
C VAL A 410 6.80 12.53 -12.09
N VAL A 411 7.19 13.73 -12.53
CA VAL A 411 6.59 14.38 -13.71
C VAL A 411 6.83 13.55 -14.96
N ALA A 412 8.06 13.09 -15.19
CA ALA A 412 8.40 12.24 -16.33
C ALA A 412 7.57 10.95 -16.35
N GLN A 413 7.47 10.27 -15.20
CA GLN A 413 6.66 9.07 -15.04
C GLN A 413 5.17 9.34 -15.34
N SER A 414 4.63 10.44 -14.81
CA SER A 414 3.22 10.83 -15.01
C SER A 414 2.90 11.04 -16.49
N LEU A 415 3.79 11.70 -17.24
CA LEU A 415 3.63 11.95 -18.67
C LEU A 415 3.66 10.64 -19.47
N VAL A 416 4.62 9.75 -19.19
CA VAL A 416 4.75 8.47 -19.88
C VAL A 416 3.54 7.56 -19.61
N LEU A 417 3.12 7.45 -18.35
CA LEU A 417 1.94 6.65 -17.97
C LEU A 417 0.65 7.23 -18.55
N GLY A 418 0.50 8.56 -18.57
CA GLY A 418 -0.62 9.24 -19.20
C GLY A 418 -0.72 8.90 -20.69
N TYR A 419 0.40 8.94 -21.41
CA TYR A 419 0.47 8.56 -22.82
C TYR A 419 0.09 7.10 -23.06
N ILE A 420 0.66 6.16 -22.29
CA ILE A 420 0.36 4.73 -22.40
C ILE A 420 -1.13 4.48 -22.15
N THR A 421 -1.70 5.11 -21.12
CA THR A 421 -3.12 4.95 -20.77
C THR A 421 -4.02 5.43 -21.89
N PHE A 422 -3.68 6.57 -22.52
CA PHE A 422 -4.43 7.11 -23.66
C PHE A 422 -4.38 6.19 -24.89
N LYS A 423 -3.25 5.54 -25.15
CA LYS A 423 -3.04 4.62 -26.28
C LYS A 423 -3.56 3.19 -26.05
N THR A 424 -3.95 2.83 -24.83
CA THR A 424 -4.33 1.44 -24.50
C THR A 424 -5.67 1.05 -25.11
N ASP A 425 -5.70 -0.05 -25.89
CA ASP A 425 -6.95 -0.66 -26.34
C ASP A 425 -7.59 -1.48 -25.22
N TRP A 426 -8.67 -0.92 -24.67
CA TRP A 426 -9.44 -1.51 -23.58
C TRP A 426 -10.18 -2.80 -24.00
N ASN A 427 -10.55 -2.95 -25.27
CA ASN A 427 -11.25 -4.15 -25.75
C ASN A 427 -10.33 -5.38 -25.74
N GLU A 428 -9.06 -5.18 -26.11
CA GLU A 428 -8.04 -6.23 -26.05
C GLU A 428 -7.75 -6.65 -24.60
N GLN A 429 -7.74 -5.71 -23.66
CA GLN A 429 -7.52 -6.01 -22.24
C GLN A 429 -8.66 -6.84 -21.64
N VAL A 430 -9.91 -6.55 -22.01
CA VAL A 430 -11.07 -7.37 -21.63
C VAL A 430 -10.92 -8.80 -22.15
N LYS A 431 -10.52 -8.96 -23.42
CA LYS A 431 -10.29 -10.29 -24.00
C LYS A 431 -9.21 -11.08 -23.26
N LYS A 432 -8.06 -10.47 -22.97
CA LYS A 432 -6.97 -11.10 -22.20
C LYS A 432 -7.38 -11.48 -20.78
N ALA A 433 -8.20 -10.64 -20.12
CA ALA A 433 -8.73 -10.95 -18.79
C ALA A 433 -9.66 -12.18 -18.84
N SER A 434 -10.53 -12.25 -19.84
CA SER A 434 -11.41 -13.40 -20.07
C SER A 434 -10.63 -14.69 -20.37
N GLU A 435 -9.60 -14.62 -21.23
CA GLU A 435 -8.73 -15.78 -21.55
C GLU A 435 -7.96 -16.29 -20.32
N ARG A 436 -7.46 -15.39 -19.47
CA ARG A 436 -6.83 -15.77 -18.19
C ARG A 436 -7.81 -16.51 -17.31
N LEU A 437 -9.03 -16.00 -17.18
CA LEU A 437 -10.09 -16.64 -16.40
C LEU A 437 -10.42 -18.04 -16.95
N ASN A 438 -10.50 -18.20 -18.27
CA ASN A 438 -10.78 -19.48 -18.93
C ASN A 438 -9.67 -20.51 -18.75
N ARG A 439 -8.40 -20.09 -18.67
CA ARG A 439 -7.28 -20.98 -18.32
C ARG A 439 -7.42 -21.61 -16.93
N TRP A 440 -8.01 -20.89 -15.97
CA TRP A 440 -8.32 -21.43 -14.65
C TRP A 440 -9.58 -22.30 -14.64
N LEU A 441 -10.46 -22.16 -15.64
CA LEU A 441 -11.71 -22.92 -15.78
C LEU A 441 -11.56 -24.28 -16.48
N LEU A 442 -10.46 -24.53 -17.20
CA LEU A 442 -10.27 -25.76 -17.99
C LEU A 442 -9.64 -26.95 -17.25
N ASN A 443 -9.34 -26.84 -15.94
CA ASN A 443 -8.88 -27.97 -15.11
C ASN A 443 -9.94 -28.52 -14.11
N PRO A 444 -11.16 -28.89 -14.54
CA PRO A 444 -11.96 -29.88 -13.81
C PRO A 444 -12.32 -31.14 -14.63
N SER A 445 -11.71 -31.40 -15.79
CA SER A 445 -12.13 -32.51 -16.68
C SER A 445 -11.19 -33.71 -16.79
N ASP A 446 -10.04 -33.75 -16.11
CA ASP A 446 -9.13 -34.92 -16.19
C ASP A 446 -9.21 -35.89 -14.99
N GLU A 447 -10.10 -35.66 -14.01
CA GLU A 447 -10.30 -36.59 -12.88
C GLU A 447 -11.57 -37.48 -13.02
N SER A 448 -12.29 -37.46 -14.15
CA SER A 448 -13.53 -38.23 -14.32
C SER A 448 -13.61 -39.17 -15.53
N SER A 449 -12.49 -39.60 -16.10
CA SER A 449 -12.49 -40.60 -17.19
C SER A 449 -11.36 -41.63 -17.04
N GLY A 450 -11.35 -42.35 -15.91
CA GLY A 450 -10.43 -43.46 -15.66
C GLY A 450 -11.05 -44.62 -14.89
N GLY A 451 -12.36 -44.82 -14.98
CA GLY A 451 -13.06 -45.85 -14.21
C GLY A 451 -14.34 -46.34 -14.88
N SER A 452 -14.21 -47.01 -16.01
CA SER A 452 -15.14 -48.06 -16.48
C SER A 452 -14.68 -48.63 -17.81
N ALA A 453 -13.92 -49.72 -17.76
CA ALA A 453 -13.99 -50.87 -18.67
C ALA A 453 -13.17 -52.00 -18.06
#